data_AF-A0A323UME1-F1
#
_entry.id   AF-A0A323UME1-F1
#
_cell.length_a   1.000
_cell.length_b   1.000
_cell.length_c   1.000
_cell.angle_alpha   90.00
_cell.angle_beta   90.00
_cell.angle_gamma   90.00
#
_symmetry.space_group_name_H-M   'P 1'
#
loop_
_entity.id
_entity.type
_entity.pdbx_description
1 polymer ?
#
loop_
_entity_poly.entity_id
_entity_poly.type
_entity_poly.pdbx_seq_one_letter_code
_entity_poly.pdbx_strand_id
1 'polypeptide(L)'
;MSDFRSFGTTLVAAVAVLFVSDALFGNDSYRFDRSLYSSALYAPRPSPSTAATLGFDAAMTPAERIRETFGQFTVSTAKRYSSRATIIR
;
A
#
# COMPACT_ATOMS: atom_id res chain seq x y z
N MET A 1 34.48 25.19 -37.99
CA MET A 1 34.05 23.81 -38.31
C MET A 1 34.69 22.76 -37.39
N SER A 2 35.79 23.08 -36.70
CA SER A 2 36.44 22.23 -35.67
C SER A 2 35.63 22.15 -34.36
N ASP A 3 35.11 23.30 -33.90
CA ASP A 3 34.52 23.41 -32.56
C ASP A 3 33.17 22.68 -32.44
N PHE A 4 32.36 22.72 -33.49
CA PHE A 4 31.07 22.01 -33.53
C PHE A 4 31.25 20.48 -33.52
N ARG A 5 32.36 19.99 -34.11
CA ARG A 5 32.69 18.57 -34.13
C ARG A 5 33.14 18.11 -32.74
N SER A 6 33.96 18.92 -32.07
CA SER A 6 34.38 18.69 -30.67
C SER A 6 33.19 18.68 -29.71
N PHE A 7 32.28 19.64 -29.87
CA PHE A 7 31.05 19.70 -29.07
C PHE A 7 30.17 18.45 -29.29
N GLY A 8 29.98 18.05 -30.54
CA GLY A 8 29.24 16.82 -30.87
C GLY A 8 29.86 15.57 -30.25
N THR A 9 31.19 15.43 -30.29
CA THR A 9 31.87 14.29 -29.66
C THR A 9 31.72 14.28 -28.15
N THR A 10 31.80 15.44 -27.50
CA THR A 10 31.63 15.54 -26.05
C THR A 10 30.19 15.22 -25.62
N LEU A 11 29.20 15.67 -26.39
CA LEU A 11 27.79 15.37 -26.13
C LEU A 11 27.51 13.87 -26.25
N VAL A 12 28.01 13.22 -27.31
CA VAL A 12 27.86 11.78 -27.51
C VAL A 12 28.55 10.99 -26.39
N ALA A 13 29.75 11.41 -25.98
CA ALA A 13 30.46 10.78 -24.87
C ALA A 13 29.70 10.92 -23.55
N ALA A 14 29.14 12.10 -23.27
CA ALA A 14 28.34 12.34 -22.06
C ALA A 14 27.07 11.47 -22.04
N VAL A 15 26.34 11.40 -23.15
CA VAL A 15 25.16 10.55 -23.28
C VAL A 15 25.52 9.06 -23.11
N ALA A 16 26.63 8.61 -23.69
CA ALA A 16 27.10 7.23 -23.53
C ALA A 16 27.42 6.89 -22.08
N VAL A 17 28.08 7.79 -21.34
CA VAL A 17 28.38 7.60 -19.91
C VAL A 17 27.10 7.50 -19.07
N LEU A 18 26.12 8.37 -19.34
CA LEU A 18 24.83 8.32 -18.65
C LEU A 18 24.10 7.00 -18.93
N PHE A 19 24.11 6.54 -20.18
CA PHE A 19 23.45 5.29 -20.56
C PHE A 19 24.11 4.07 -19.93
N VAL A 20 25.44 4.03 -19.88
CA VAL A 20 26.18 2.96 -19.19
C VAL A 20 25.94 3.01 -17.69
N SER A 21 25.88 4.20 -17.09
CA SER A 21 25.59 4.37 -15.67
C SER A 21 24.18 3.90 -15.32
N ASP A 22 23.19 4.23 -16.13
CA ASP A 22 21.82 3.75 -15.98
C ASP A 22 21.72 2.23 -16.17
N ALA A 23 22.43 1.65 -17.14
CA ALA A 23 22.45 0.20 -17.30
C ALA A 23 23.13 -0.53 -16.11
N LEU A 24 24.17 0.06 -15.52
CA LEU A 24 24.90 -0.52 -14.39
C LEU A 24 24.19 -0.32 -13.03
N PHE A 25 23.55 0.83 -12.83
CA PHE A 25 22.99 1.25 -11.54
C PHE A 25 21.47 1.44 -11.55
N GLY A 26 20.85 1.54 -12.72
CA GLY A 26 19.41 1.70 -12.92
C GLY A 26 18.62 0.39 -12.82
N ASN A 27 19.26 -0.70 -12.39
CA ASN A 27 18.51 -1.85 -11.92
C ASN A 27 17.84 -1.46 -10.60
N ASP A 28 16.58 -1.03 -10.74
CA ASP A 28 15.63 -0.64 -9.72
C ASP A 28 15.21 -1.83 -8.83
N SER A 29 16.11 -2.79 -8.62
CA SER A 29 16.02 -3.83 -7.59
C SER A 29 16.37 -3.21 -6.25
N TYR A 30 15.44 -2.41 -5.75
CA TYR A 30 15.02 -2.36 -4.36
C TYR A 30 16.13 -2.31 -3.32
N ARG A 31 16.55 -1.08 -3.00
CA ARG A 31 17.09 -0.81 -1.66
C ARG A 31 16.15 -1.28 -0.54
N PHE A 32 14.87 -1.47 -0.83
CA PHE A 32 13.85 -1.93 0.10
C PHE A 32 12.93 -2.97 -0.55
N ASP A 33 12.78 -4.13 0.09
CA ASP A 33 11.88 -5.17 -0.35
C ASP A 33 10.46 -4.61 -0.55
N ARG A 34 9.97 -4.61 -1.80
CA ARG A 34 8.61 -4.13 -2.14
C ARG A 34 7.53 -4.92 -1.40
N SER A 35 7.82 -6.15 -0.95
CA SER A 35 6.89 -6.96 -0.16
C SER A 35 6.49 -6.27 1.14
N LEU A 36 7.39 -5.48 1.74
CA LEU A 36 7.14 -4.73 2.98
C LEU A 36 6.17 -3.55 2.78
N TYR A 37 6.08 -3.01 1.57
CA TYR A 37 5.12 -1.96 1.22
C TYR A 37 3.80 -2.51 0.71
N SER A 38 3.61 -3.84 0.74
CA SER A 38 2.34 -4.43 0.40
C SER A 38 1.27 -3.94 1.36
N SER A 39 0.25 -3.25 0.83
CA SER A 39 -0.90 -2.82 1.63
C SER A 39 -1.58 -3.97 2.35
N ALA A 40 -1.45 -5.21 1.85
CA ALA A 40 -1.97 -6.40 2.51
C ALA A 40 -1.32 -6.66 3.88
N LEU A 41 -0.10 -6.16 4.10
CA LEU A 41 0.71 -6.43 5.29
C LEU A 41 0.33 -5.53 6.48
N TYR A 42 -0.03 -4.26 6.22
CA TYR A 42 -0.44 -3.30 7.26
C TYR A 42 -1.93 -2.93 7.24
N ALA A 43 -2.63 -3.14 6.12
CA ALA A 43 -4.05 -2.89 5.97
C ALA A 43 -4.75 -4.08 5.29
N PRO A 44 -4.92 -5.22 6.01
CA PRO A 44 -5.62 -6.38 5.48
C PRO A 44 -7.03 -5.98 5.02
N ARG A 45 -7.27 -6.00 3.70
CA ARG A 45 -8.60 -5.73 3.16
C ARG A 45 -9.45 -6.98 3.36
N PRO A 46 -10.62 -6.88 4.00
CA PRO A 46 -11.54 -8.01 4.04
C PRO A 46 -11.94 -8.37 2.60
N SER A 47 -11.95 -9.66 2.28
CA SER A 47 -12.44 -10.16 0.99
C SER A 47 -13.84 -9.60 0.72
N PRO A 48 -14.19 -9.25 -0.53
CA PRO A 48 -15.51 -8.70 -0.85
C PRO A 48 -16.67 -9.60 -0.39
N SER A 49 -16.45 -10.90 -0.23
CA SER A 49 -17.45 -11.83 0.32
C SER A 49 -17.65 -11.69 1.84
N THR A 50 -16.59 -11.38 2.60
CA THR A 50 -16.63 -11.17 4.05
C THR A 50 -17.01 -9.75 4.42
N ALA A 51 -16.68 -8.75 3.58
CA ALA A 51 -17.09 -7.37 3.80
C ALA A 51 -18.61 -7.18 3.70
N ALA A 52 -19.28 -7.93 2.81
CA ALA A 52 -20.73 -7.89 2.65
C ALA A 52 -21.49 -8.61 3.78
N THR A 53 -20.86 -9.54 4.49
CA THR A 53 -21.48 -10.34 5.57
C THR A 53 -21.07 -9.89 6.97
N LEU A 54 -20.10 -8.98 7.11
CA LEU A 54 -19.68 -8.40 8.40
C LEU A 54 -20.56 -7.25 8.90
N GLY A 55 -21.55 -6.81 8.12
CA GLY A 55 -22.31 -5.60 8.42
C GLY A 55 -23.82 -5.82 8.43
N PHE A 56 -24.34 -6.19 9.59
CA PHE A 56 -25.75 -6.14 9.97
C PHE A 56 -26.67 -7.24 9.40
N ASP A 57 -27.36 -7.90 10.32
CA ASP A 57 -28.46 -8.82 10.03
C ASP A 57 -29.54 -8.09 9.19
N ALA A 58 -30.02 -8.74 8.13
CA ALA A 58 -31.06 -8.17 7.25
C ALA A 58 -32.37 -7.88 7.99
N ALA A 59 -32.58 -8.51 9.16
CA ALA A 59 -33.71 -8.25 10.05
C ALA A 59 -33.56 -6.98 10.92
N MET A 60 -32.40 -6.33 10.90
CA MET A 60 -32.09 -5.21 11.77
C MET A 60 -32.69 -3.88 11.24
N THR A 61 -33.47 -3.20 12.08
CA THR A 61 -34.07 -1.92 11.70
C THR A 61 -33.00 -0.82 11.54
N PRO A 62 -33.20 0.19 10.66
CA PRO A 62 -32.24 1.28 10.49
C PRO A 62 -31.86 1.99 11.79
N ALA A 63 -32.80 2.13 12.73
CA ALA A 63 -32.56 2.75 14.02
C ALA A 63 -31.67 1.89 14.93
N GLU A 64 -31.85 0.57 14.90
CA GLU A 64 -31.02 -0.38 15.63
C GLU A 64 -29.55 -0.31 15.16
N ARG A 65 -29.32 -0.17 13.83
CA ARG A 65 -27.99 -0.03 13.23
C ARG A 65 -27.24 1.21 13.73
N ILE A 66 -27.94 2.35 13.77
CA ILE A 66 -27.39 3.60 14.29
C ILE A 66 -27.07 3.43 15.77
N ARG A 67 -27.99 2.86 16.55
CA ARG A 67 -27.79 2.65 17.98
C ARG A 67 -26.59 1.74 18.29
N GLU A 68 -26.38 0.67 17.52
CA GLU A 68 -25.21 -0.21 17.68
C GLU A 68 -23.90 0.46 17.25
N THR A 69 -23.91 1.17 16.13
CA THR A 69 -22.72 1.86 15.60
C THR A 69 -22.26 2.95 16.57
N PHE A 70 -23.20 3.77 17.06
CA PHE A 70 -22.90 4.85 18.00
C PHE A 70 -22.76 4.37 19.45
N GLY A 71 -23.29 3.19 19.79
CA GLY A 71 -23.11 2.54 21.09
C GLY A 71 -21.65 2.25 21.42
N GLN A 72 -20.80 2.04 20.40
CA GLN A 72 -19.35 1.85 20.56
C GLN A 72 -18.63 3.08 21.13
N PHE A 73 -19.21 4.26 20.99
CA PHE A 73 -18.67 5.52 21.50
C PHE A 73 -19.29 5.92 22.85
N THR A 74 -20.22 5.13 23.37
CA THR A 74 -20.79 5.36 24.70
C THR A 74 -19.89 4.73 25.76
N VAL A 75 -19.52 5.53 26.76
CA VAL A 75 -18.56 5.18 27.82
C VAL A 75 -19.07 4.06 28.76
N SER A 76 -20.30 3.57 28.56
CA SER A 76 -20.97 2.73 29.55
C SER A 76 -20.73 1.22 29.42
N THR A 77 -20.10 0.73 28.35
CA THR A 77 -19.78 -0.72 28.26
C THR A 77 -18.40 -0.95 27.69
N ALA A 78 -17.47 -1.38 28.54
CA ALA A 78 -16.17 -1.88 28.14
C ALA A 78 -16.35 -3.19 27.34
N LYS A 79 -16.59 -3.08 26.03
CA LYS A 79 -16.59 -4.22 25.12
C LYS A 79 -15.15 -4.74 25.06
N ARG A 80 -14.86 -5.78 25.86
CA ARG A 80 -13.56 -6.47 25.85
C ARG A 80 -13.38 -7.11 24.48
N TYR A 81 -12.55 -6.47 23.65
CA TYR A 81 -12.04 -7.07 22.43
C TYR A 81 -11.30 -8.36 22.81
N SER A 82 -11.86 -9.51 22.46
CA SER A 82 -11.15 -10.78 22.56
C SER A 82 -9.93 -10.70 21.67
N SER A 83 -8.73 -10.93 22.24
CA SER A 83 -7.49 -11.11 21.50
C SER A 83 -7.52 -12.46 20.78
N ARG A 84 -8.43 -12.61 19.81
CA ARG A 84 -8.29 -13.66 18.82
C ARG A 84 -7.10 -13.28 17.96
N ALA A 85 -5.92 -13.72 18.36
CA ALA A 85 -4.74 -13.69 17.53
C ALA A 85 -5.09 -14.44 16.24
N THR A 86 -5.22 -13.69 15.14
CA THR A 86 -5.27 -14.29 13.81
C THR A 86 -3.94 -15.01 13.62
N ILE A 87 -3.96 -16.34 13.72
CA ILE A 87 -2.83 -17.18 13.33
C ILE A 87 -2.72 -17.03 11.81
N ILE A 88 -1.72 -16.28 11.36
CA ILE A 88 -1.33 -16.21 9.95
C ILE A 88 -0.53 -17.51 9.69
N ARG A 89 -1.05 -18.40 8.84
CA ARG A 89 -0.35 -19.59 8.34
C ARG A 89 0.01 -19.40 6.88
#